data_AF-A0A924INJ0-F1
#
_entry.id   AF-A0A924INJ0-F1
#
_cell.length_a   1.000
_cell.length_b   1.000
_cell.length_c   1.000
_cell.angle_alpha   90.00
_cell.angle_beta   90.00
_cell.angle_gamma   90.00
#
_symmetry.space_group_name_H-M   'P 1'
#
loop_
_entity.id
_entity.type
_entity.pdbx_description
1 polymer ?
#
loop_
_entity_poly.entity_id
_entity_poly.type
_entity_poly.pdbx_seq_one_letter_code
_entity_poly.pdbx_strand_id
1 'polypeptide(L)'
;MIMSLEAVRSIIERIDFKPSCVDMGWEWAIEAVFNGLGDARGYIVSVSFQRPDTHTGHMERGWSGPVFLPLDTDETRIVMKCWNCIELVVRHELMESYCYLGERVLNPHKNIDQLVHPATLPIRA
;
A
#
# COMPACT_ATOMS: atom_id res chain seq x y z
N MET A 1 -9.16 17.48 -18.46
CA MET A 1 -7.76 17.94 -18.61
C MET A 1 -6.90 16.69 -18.53
N ILE A 2 -5.91 16.52 -19.40
CA ILE A 2 -4.98 15.37 -19.30
C ILE A 2 -3.86 15.78 -18.35
N MET A 3 -3.59 14.95 -17.34
CA MET A 3 -2.47 15.14 -16.43
C MET A 3 -1.18 14.63 -17.07
N SER A 4 -0.09 15.39 -16.94
CA SER A 4 1.26 14.93 -17.29
C SER A 4 1.90 14.16 -16.13
N LEU A 5 3.00 13.45 -16.39
CA LEU A 5 3.73 12.73 -15.35
C LEU A 5 4.27 13.70 -14.28
N GLU A 6 4.78 14.85 -14.71
CA GLU A 6 5.33 15.90 -13.84
C GLU A 6 4.23 16.50 -12.95
N ALA A 7 3.03 16.71 -13.50
CA ALA A 7 1.89 17.20 -12.74
C ALA A 7 1.47 16.19 -11.65
N VAL A 8 1.40 14.90 -12.00
CA VAL A 8 1.11 13.83 -11.03
C VAL A 8 2.19 13.75 -9.95
N ARG A 9 3.48 13.78 -10.34
CA ARG A 9 4.60 13.81 -9.39
C ARG A 9 4.51 14.98 -8.42
N SER A 10 4.28 16.19 -8.93
CA SER A 10 4.16 17.39 -8.11
C SER A 10 2.95 17.35 -7.14
N ILE A 11 1.85 16.70 -7.51
CA ILE A 11 0.73 16.47 -6.59
C ILE A 11 1.15 15.50 -5.47
N ILE A 12 1.80 14.40 -5.82
CA ILE A 12 2.20 13.35 -4.87
C ILE A 12 3.30 13.85 -3.91
N GLU A 13 4.25 14.66 -4.39
CA GLU A 13 5.31 15.28 -3.57
C GLU A 13 4.77 16.24 -2.50
N ARG A 14 3.53 16.72 -2.64
CA ARG A 14 2.85 17.55 -1.63
C ARG A 14 2.15 16.74 -0.53
N ILE A 15 2.12 15.41 -0.65
CA ILE A 15 1.56 14.52 0.38
C ILE A 15 2.58 14.41 1.50
N ASP A 16 2.18 14.85 2.70
CA ASP A 16 3.02 14.88 3.89
C ASP A 16 2.25 14.37 5.11
N PHE A 17 2.97 13.88 6.10
CA PHE A 17 2.43 13.32 7.34
C PHE A 17 2.75 14.23 8.53
N LYS A 18 1.76 14.39 9.42
CA LYS A 18 1.99 15.09 10.68
C LYS A 18 2.86 14.25 11.62
N PRO A 19 3.56 14.86 12.60
CA PRO A 19 4.47 14.15 13.51
C PRO A 19 3.84 13.00 14.31
N SER A 20 2.51 12.94 14.40
CA SER A 20 1.78 11.84 15.04
C SER A 20 1.72 10.56 14.19
N CYS A 21 2.13 10.62 12.92
CA CYS A 21 2.16 9.45 12.05
C CYS A 21 3.35 8.55 12.43
N VAL A 22 3.10 7.24 12.50
CA VAL A 22 4.19 6.27 12.56
C VAL A 22 4.92 6.31 11.23
N ASP A 23 6.21 6.63 11.29
CA ASP A 23 7.06 6.60 10.11
C ASP A 23 7.33 5.14 9.71
N MET A 24 6.76 4.73 8.58
CA MET A 24 7.01 3.42 7.98
C MET A 24 7.99 3.53 6.80
N GLY A 25 8.74 4.63 6.64
CA GLY A 25 9.67 4.81 5.51
C GLY A 25 8.94 4.99 4.18
N TRP A 26 8.01 5.95 4.16
CA TRP A 26 7.15 6.25 3.01
C TRP A 26 7.94 6.89 1.87
N GLU A 27 7.98 6.23 0.71
CA GLU A 27 8.49 6.78 -0.55
C GLU A 27 7.53 6.42 -1.69
N TRP A 28 7.48 7.26 -2.72
CA TRP A 28 6.58 7.06 -3.86
C TRP A 28 7.34 6.58 -5.10
N ALA A 29 6.83 5.52 -5.74
CA ALA A 29 7.24 5.12 -7.08
C ALA A 29 6.11 5.44 -8.07
N ILE A 30 6.48 6.05 -9.20
CA ILE A 30 5.53 6.51 -10.22
C ILE A 30 6.08 6.17 -11.60
N GLU A 31 5.35 5.34 -12.34
CA GLU A 31 5.72 4.84 -13.66
C GLU A 31 4.66 5.20 -14.69
N ALA A 32 5.08 5.67 -15.86
CA ALA A 32 4.16 5.90 -16.98
C ALA A 32 3.80 4.58 -17.66
N VAL A 33 2.51 4.39 -17.94
CA VAL A 33 2.00 3.23 -18.68
C VAL A 33 1.72 3.63 -20.11
N PHE A 34 2.27 2.89 -21.06
CA PHE A 34 2.08 3.12 -22.50
C PHE A 34 1.26 2.00 -23.13
N ASN A 35 0.55 2.31 -24.21
CA ASN A 35 -0.08 1.31 -25.06
C ASN A 35 0.97 0.65 -26.00
N GLY A 36 0.59 -0.38 -26.74
CA GLY A 36 1.48 -1.04 -27.71
C GLY A 36 1.90 -0.19 -28.92
N LEU A 37 1.38 1.05 -29.03
CA LEU A 37 1.73 2.04 -30.05
C LEU A 37 2.63 3.16 -29.50
N GLY A 38 2.94 3.16 -28.20
CA GLY A 38 3.76 4.17 -27.55
C GLY A 38 2.98 5.36 -26.94
N ASP A 39 1.66 5.40 -27.01
CA ASP A 39 0.87 6.47 -26.38
C ASP A 39 0.67 6.21 -24.88
N ALA A 40 0.82 7.25 -24.07
CA ALA A 40 0.54 7.17 -22.64
C ALA A 40 -0.94 6.80 -22.38
N ARG A 41 -1.18 5.92 -21.42
CA ARG A 41 -2.52 5.53 -20.93
C ARG A 41 -2.79 6.00 -19.51
N GLY A 42 -1.75 6.30 -18.75
CA GLY A 42 -1.86 6.70 -17.36
C GLY A 42 -0.58 6.41 -16.61
N TYR A 43 -0.71 6.25 -15.31
CA TYR A 43 0.40 6.09 -14.38
C TYR A 43 0.12 4.94 -13.42
N ILE A 44 1.17 4.21 -13.03
CA ILE A 44 1.13 3.31 -11.89
C ILE A 44 1.82 4.00 -10.73
N VAL A 45 1.17 3.97 -9.57
CA VAL A 45 1.69 4.52 -8.32
C VAL A 45 1.73 3.43 -7.26
N SER A 46 2.83 3.37 -6.51
CA SER A 46 2.98 2.57 -5.30
C SER A 46 3.69 3.36 -4.20
N VAL A 47 3.44 2.98 -2.95
CA VAL A 47 4.11 3.56 -1.77
C VAL A 47 4.96 2.50 -1.10
N SER A 48 6.18 2.85 -0.68
CA SER A 48 7.01 1.95 0.08
C SER A 48 6.62 1.92 1.55
N PHE A 49 7.05 0.87 2.23
CA PHE A 49 7.00 0.77 3.68
C PHE A 49 8.16 -0.07 4.21
N GLN A 50 8.45 0.05 5.49
CA GLN A 50 9.49 -0.67 6.19
C GLN A 50 8.85 -1.65 7.16
N ARG A 51 9.39 -2.87 7.18
CA ARG A 51 8.98 -3.93 8.09
C ARG A 51 10.15 -4.82 8.45
N PRO A 52 10.14 -5.47 9.63
CA PRO A 52 11.09 -6.53 9.91
C PRO A 52 10.76 -7.75 9.03
N ASP A 53 11.78 -8.37 8.44
CA ASP A 53 11.66 -9.68 7.82
C ASP A 53 11.19 -10.72 8.85
N THR A 54 10.27 -11.58 8.46
CA THR A 54 9.59 -12.49 9.37
C THR A 54 10.47 -13.62 9.90
N HIS A 55 11.63 -13.88 9.26
CA HIS A 55 12.55 -14.94 9.65
C HIS A 55 13.77 -14.40 10.39
N THR A 56 14.30 -13.26 9.96
CA THR A 56 15.56 -12.68 10.46
C THR A 56 15.34 -11.49 11.40
N GLY A 57 14.19 -10.83 11.34
CA GLY A 57 13.89 -9.62 12.09
C GLY A 57 14.61 -8.36 11.59
N HIS A 58 15.38 -8.45 10.50
CA HIS A 58 16.05 -7.30 9.90
C HIS A 58 15.05 -6.39 9.20
N MET A 59 15.22 -5.07 9.32
CA MET A 59 14.36 -4.12 8.63
C MET A 59 14.59 -4.17 7.12
N GLU A 60 13.53 -4.45 6.38
CA GLU A 60 13.47 -4.48 4.93
C GLU A 60 12.43 -3.49 4.40
N ARG A 61 12.54 -3.17 3.11
CA ARG A 61 11.60 -2.29 2.40
C ARG A 61 10.66 -3.11 1.52
N GLY A 62 9.36 -2.93 1.73
CA GLY A 62 8.29 -3.41 0.88
C GLY A 62 7.66 -2.29 0.04
N TRP A 63 6.78 -2.69 -0.88
CA TRP A 63 5.99 -1.78 -1.72
C TRP A 63 4.53 -2.19 -1.71
N SER A 64 3.63 -1.20 -1.71
CA SER A 64 2.20 -1.45 -1.87
C SER A 64 1.91 -2.13 -3.21
N GLY A 65 0.72 -2.73 -3.30
CA GLY A 65 0.17 -3.09 -4.60
C GLY A 65 0.13 -1.87 -5.54
N PRO A 66 0.40 -2.04 -6.85
CA PRO A 66 0.39 -0.95 -7.81
C PRO A 66 -1.04 -0.46 -8.03
N VAL A 67 -1.23 0.85 -8.06
CA VAL A 67 -2.51 1.49 -8.34
C VAL A 67 -2.45 2.27 -9.64
N PHE A 68 -3.39 2.01 -10.55
CA PHE A 68 -3.49 2.70 -11.82
C PHE A 68 -4.25 4.03 -11.69
N LEU A 69 -3.66 5.08 -12.27
CA LEU A 69 -4.22 6.42 -12.44
C LEU A 69 -4.42 6.69 -13.95
N PRO A 70 -5.65 6.86 -14.44
CA PRO A 70 -5.89 7.20 -15.84
C PRO A 70 -5.45 8.65 -16.13
N LEU A 71 -5.16 8.95 -17.40
CA LEU A 71 -4.70 10.29 -17.85
C LEU A 71 -5.69 11.42 -17.53
N ASP A 72 -6.98 11.13 -17.45
CA ASP A 72 -8.05 12.09 -17.17
C ASP A 72 -8.31 12.26 -15.66
N THR A 73 -7.43 11.74 -14.80
CA THR A 73 -7.51 11.92 -13.35
C THR A 73 -7.43 13.40 -12.95
N ASP A 74 -8.06 13.74 -11.83
CA ASP A 74 -7.91 15.03 -11.17
C ASP A 74 -7.07 14.89 -9.88
N GLU A 75 -6.72 16.02 -9.27
CA GLU A 75 -5.94 16.08 -8.03
C GLU A 75 -6.62 15.32 -6.88
N THR A 76 -7.94 15.41 -6.76
CA THR A 76 -8.69 14.71 -5.70
C THR A 76 -8.54 13.20 -5.84
N ARG A 77 -8.72 12.67 -7.05
CA ARG A 77 -8.57 11.25 -7.34
C ARG A 77 -7.12 10.79 -7.11
N ILE A 78 -6.12 11.60 -7.48
CA ILE A 78 -4.70 11.28 -7.21
C ILE A 78 -4.48 11.13 -5.69
N VAL A 79 -4.86 12.14 -4.90
CA VAL A 79 -4.69 12.14 -3.44
C VAL A 79 -5.40 10.96 -2.80
N MET A 80 -6.64 10.68 -3.18
CA MET A 80 -7.41 9.57 -2.58
C MET A 80 -6.88 8.20 -3.00
N LYS A 81 -6.28 8.07 -4.19
CA LYS A 81 -5.62 6.83 -4.62
C LYS A 81 -4.31 6.61 -3.87
N CYS A 82 -3.52 7.66 -3.65
CA CYS A 82 -2.34 7.61 -2.77
C CYS A 82 -2.72 7.24 -1.33
N TRP A 83 -3.78 7.84 -0.78
CA TRP A 83 -4.32 7.45 0.53
C TRP A 83 -4.66 5.96 0.58
N ASN A 84 -5.34 5.42 -0.44
CA ASN A 84 -5.66 4.00 -0.51
C ASN A 84 -4.40 3.10 -0.52
N CYS A 85 -3.32 3.50 -1.20
CA CYS A 85 -2.05 2.76 -1.13
C CYS A 85 -1.53 2.67 0.31
N ILE A 86 -1.54 3.80 1.04
CA ILE A 86 -1.11 3.88 2.44
C ILE A 86 -2.01 3.03 3.34
N GLU A 87 -3.33 3.19 3.22
CA GLU A 87 -4.32 2.48 4.02
C GLU A 87 -4.18 0.95 3.87
N LEU A 88 -4.03 0.47 2.63
CA LEU A 88 -3.87 -0.95 2.35
C LEU A 88 -2.56 -1.50 2.93
N VAL A 89 -1.47 -0.74 2.85
CA VAL A 89 -0.19 -1.13 3.47
C VAL A 89 -0.32 -1.23 4.97
N VAL A 90 -0.80 -0.17 5.64
CA VAL A 90 -0.94 -0.16 7.11
C VAL A 90 -1.82 -1.31 7.56
N ARG A 91 -2.96 -1.52 6.91
CA ARG A 91 -3.86 -2.62 7.21
C ARG A 91 -3.20 -3.98 6.98
N HIS A 92 -2.50 -4.17 5.87
CA HIS A 92 -1.82 -5.43 5.53
C HIS A 92 -0.79 -5.79 6.60
N GLU A 93 0.12 -4.87 6.92
CA GLU A 93 1.20 -5.12 7.88
C GLU A 93 0.67 -5.28 9.31
N LEU A 94 -0.39 -4.54 9.68
CA LEU A 94 -1.05 -4.73 10.97
C LEU A 94 -1.70 -6.11 11.06
N MET A 95 -2.34 -6.59 9.98
CA MET A 95 -2.90 -7.94 9.93
C MET A 95 -1.82 -9.02 10.00
N GLU A 96 -0.66 -8.82 9.36
CA GLU A 96 0.45 -9.80 9.43
C GLU A 96 1.12 -9.86 10.82
N SER A 97 1.15 -8.74 11.56
CA SER A 97 1.81 -8.63 12.86
C SER A 97 0.90 -8.91 14.06
N TYR A 98 -0.43 -8.93 13.88
CA TYR A 98 -1.38 -9.11 14.98
C TYR A 98 -1.47 -10.57 15.46
N CYS A 99 -0.97 -10.81 16.67
CA CYS A 99 -1.04 -12.11 17.34
C CYS A 99 -1.99 -12.08 18.54
N TYR A 100 -2.76 -13.16 18.71
CA TYR A 100 -3.52 -13.44 19.93
C TYR A 100 -3.02 -14.74 20.54
N LEU A 101 -2.56 -14.68 21.80
CA LEU A 101 -1.92 -15.81 22.51
C LEU A 101 -0.72 -16.41 21.76
N GLY A 102 0.07 -15.56 21.10
CA GLY A 102 1.25 -15.98 20.32
C GLY A 102 0.93 -16.46 18.91
N GLU A 103 -0.35 -16.64 18.57
CA GLU A 103 -0.78 -17.12 17.25
C GLU A 103 -1.26 -15.97 16.37
N ARG A 104 -0.86 -15.98 15.09
CA ARG A 104 -1.31 -14.99 14.10
C ARG A 104 -2.75 -15.33 13.66
N VAL A 105 -3.70 -14.50 14.06
CA VAL A 105 -5.14 -14.75 13.85
C VAL A 105 -5.70 -14.08 12.59
N LEU A 106 -5.00 -13.08 12.05
CA LEU A 106 -5.38 -12.40 10.80
C LEU A 106 -4.40 -12.77 9.69
N ASN A 107 -4.88 -12.83 8.44
CA ASN A 107 -4.04 -13.07 7.28
C ASN A 107 -4.57 -12.30 6.07
N PRO A 108 -3.86 -11.27 5.58
CA PRO A 108 -4.33 -10.46 4.46
C PRO A 108 -4.36 -11.20 3.11
N HIS A 109 -3.71 -12.37 3.02
CA HIS A 109 -3.68 -13.22 1.82
C HIS A 109 -4.80 -14.26 1.79
N LYS A 110 -5.63 -14.35 2.84
CA LYS A 110 -6.78 -15.25 2.91
C LYS A 110 -8.04 -14.52 2.47
N ASN A 111 -8.87 -15.18 1.67
CA ASN A 111 -10.20 -14.67 1.34
C ASN A 111 -11.15 -14.76 2.56
N ILE A 112 -12.35 -14.18 2.44
CA ILE A 112 -13.28 -14.11 3.58
C ILE A 112 -13.68 -15.50 4.09
N ASP A 113 -13.87 -16.47 3.20
CA ASP A 113 -14.21 -17.85 3.58
C ASP A 113 -13.08 -18.52 4.38
N GLN A 114 -11.83 -18.22 4.03
CA GLN A 114 -10.63 -18.67 4.74
C GLN A 114 -10.38 -17.91 6.06
N LEU A 115 -10.98 -16.73 6.23
CA LEU A 115 -10.93 -15.92 7.46
C LEU A 115 -12.08 -16.24 8.43
N VAL A 116 -13.21 -16.79 7.95
CA VAL A 116 -14.34 -17.26 8.77
C VAL A 116 -13.97 -18.53 9.55
N HIS A 117 -12.99 -19.30 9.04
CA HIS A 117 -12.35 -20.38 9.76
C HIS A 117 -10.88 -20.01 10.09
N PRO A 118 -10.65 -19.04 10.98
CA PRO A 118 -9.31 -18.92 11.54
C PRO A 118 -9.00 -20.26 12.22
N ALA A 119 -7.73 -20.68 12.23
CA ALA A 119 -7.33 -21.77 13.13
C ALA A 119 -7.91 -21.41 14.50
N THR A 120 -8.73 -22.30 15.07
CA THR A 120 -9.52 -22.07 16.29
C THR A 120 -8.73 -21.23 17.27
N LEU A 121 -9.31 -20.10 17.73
CA LEU A 121 -8.64 -19.22 18.67
C LEU A 121 -8.07 -20.07 19.81
N PRO A 122 -6.78 -19.90 20.17
CA PRO A 122 -6.19 -20.70 21.22
C PRO A 122 -7.03 -20.52 22.50
N ILE A 123 -7.43 -21.63 23.10
CA ILE A 123 -8.10 -21.64 24.40
C ILE A 123 -7.00 -21.80 25.44
N ARG A 124 -6.91 -20.89 26.41
CA ARG A 124 -6.03 -21.10 27.58
C ARG A 124 -6.53 -22.34 28.33
N ALA A 125 -5.63 -23.31 28.49
CA ALA A 125 -5.81 -24.42 29.43
C ALA A 125 -5.87 -23.90 30.87
#